data_AF-A0A3D2C7Y8-F1
#
_entry.id   AF-A0A3D2C7Y8-F1
#
_cell.length_a   1.000
_cell.length_b   1.000
_cell.length_c   1.000
_cell.angle_alpha   90.00
_cell.angle_beta   90.00
_cell.angle_gamma   90.00
#
_symmetry.space_group_name_H-M   'P 1'
#
loop_
_entity.id
_entity.type
_entity.pdbx_description
1 polymer ?
#
loop_
_entity_poly.entity_id
_entity_poly.type
_entity_poly.pdbx_seq_one_letter_code
_entity_poly.pdbx_strand_id
1 'polypeptide(L)'
;MADGSTKSGHVKRIERSSNFRGDEDWLTDAGDLKINGEAPGKYMKFTWDQVKSVAIQPQGASTDNISCTYSSEYNPWIYECTIKVPSTLTPRDGGAFTVDTGYKWRFVFDDDSEVEFYMKKYIVWEQDSEEVGLDTVNPENYDLYGKLQQQLKADVKGNTLVTRIEFQ
;
A
#
# COMPACT_ATOMS: atom_id res chain seq x y z
N MET A 1 10.31 -19.68 4.12
CA MET A 1 9.93 -19.33 2.74
C MET A 1 9.44 -17.90 2.75
N ALA A 2 10.24 -16.99 2.21
CA ALA A 2 9.93 -15.59 1.97
C ALA A 2 10.97 -15.10 0.96
N ASP A 3 10.66 -15.13 -0.33
CA ASP A 3 11.41 -14.47 -1.39
C ASP A 3 10.58 -13.30 -1.92
N GLY A 4 10.21 -12.41 -0.99
CA GLY A 4 9.79 -11.06 -1.32
C GLY A 4 11.01 -10.29 -1.82
N SER A 5 10.92 -9.76 -3.03
CA SER A 5 12.05 -9.14 -3.73
C SER A 5 12.54 -7.91 -2.96
N THR A 6 13.87 -7.80 -2.81
CA THR A 6 14.51 -6.57 -2.34
C THR A 6 14.88 -5.73 -3.55
N LYS A 7 14.46 -4.47 -3.57
CA LYS A 7 14.94 -3.47 -4.53
C LYS A 7 15.92 -2.55 -3.83
N SER A 8 17.10 -2.40 -4.40
CA SER A 8 18.16 -1.52 -3.88
C SER A 8 18.61 -0.58 -5.00
N GLY A 9 18.89 0.67 -4.64
CA GLY A 9 19.46 1.64 -5.57
C GLY A 9 19.34 3.08 -5.09
N HIS A 10 19.91 3.99 -5.87
CA HIS A 10 19.67 5.42 -5.72
C HIS A 10 18.31 5.77 -6.31
N VAL A 11 17.53 6.54 -5.55
CA VAL A 11 16.18 6.97 -5.93
C VAL A 11 16.25 8.41 -6.41
N LYS A 12 15.85 8.64 -7.66
CA LYS A 12 15.82 9.98 -8.28
C LYS A 12 14.49 10.70 -8.13
N ARG A 13 13.39 9.97 -7.88
CA ARG A 13 12.07 10.56 -7.67
C ARG A 13 11.25 9.73 -6.68
N ILE A 14 10.55 10.43 -5.80
CA ILE A 14 9.63 9.85 -4.82
C ILE A 14 8.30 10.56 -4.98
N GLU A 15 7.23 9.78 -5.02
CA GLU A 15 5.86 10.27 -5.13
C GLU A 15 5.00 9.60 -4.07
N ARG A 16 3.97 10.31 -3.62
CA ARG A 16 2.93 9.78 -2.73
C ARG A 16 1.58 9.98 -3.38
N SER A 17 0.70 8.98 -3.31
CA SER A 17 -0.67 9.17 -3.77
C SER A 17 -1.42 10.27 -3.01
N SER A 18 -2.34 10.96 -3.69
CA SER A 18 -3.27 11.93 -3.09
C SER A 18 -4.30 11.27 -2.17
N ASN A 19 -4.67 10.02 -2.46
CA ASN A 19 -5.64 9.23 -1.72
C ASN A 19 -5.05 7.87 -1.28
N PHE A 20 -5.81 7.08 -0.52
CA PHE A 20 -5.30 5.78 -0.04
C PHE A 20 -5.30 4.68 -1.11
N ARG A 21 -6.09 4.80 -2.19
CA ARG A 21 -6.16 3.80 -3.27
C ARG A 21 -5.03 3.93 -4.30
N GLY A 22 -4.38 5.08 -4.37
CA GLY A 22 -3.28 5.33 -5.30
C GLY A 22 -3.70 5.31 -6.76
N ASP A 23 -4.94 5.72 -7.05
CA ASP A 23 -5.60 5.70 -8.36
C ASP A 23 -5.94 7.10 -8.91
N GLU A 24 -5.68 8.15 -8.14
CA GLU A 24 -5.85 9.54 -8.56
C GLU A 24 -4.49 10.19 -8.93
N ASP A 25 -3.99 11.11 -8.10
CA ASP A 25 -2.81 11.91 -8.38
C ASP A 25 -1.58 11.44 -7.59
N TRP A 26 -0.40 11.73 -8.16
CA TRP A 26 0.90 11.52 -7.54
C TRP A 26 1.49 12.85 -7.10
N LEU A 27 1.59 13.03 -5.79
CA LEU A 27 2.12 14.23 -5.15
C LEU A 27 3.64 14.16 -5.03
N THR A 28 4.30 15.28 -5.34
CA THR A 28 5.76 15.43 -5.32
C THR A 28 6.26 16.53 -4.37
N ASP A 29 5.35 17.27 -3.74
CA ASP A 29 5.72 18.38 -2.87
C ASP A 29 6.43 17.89 -1.61
N ALA A 30 7.53 18.54 -1.22
CA ALA A 30 8.36 18.11 -0.09
C ALA A 30 7.60 18.02 1.25
N GLY A 31 6.49 18.76 1.39
CA GLY A 31 5.59 18.66 2.54
C GLY A 31 4.85 17.31 2.61
N ASP A 32 4.52 16.73 1.46
CA ASP A 32 3.82 15.46 1.31
C ASP A 32 4.75 14.24 1.37
N LEU A 33 6.03 14.44 1.09
CA LEU A 33 7.05 13.39 1.01
C LEU A 33 7.77 13.12 2.35
N LYS A 34 7.06 13.27 3.47
CA LYS A 34 7.55 12.87 4.79
C LYS A 34 6.84 11.61 5.26
N ILE A 35 7.59 10.75 5.94
CA ILE A 35 7.11 9.47 6.44
C ILE A 35 7.11 9.46 7.97
N ASN A 36 5.97 9.08 8.56
CA ASN A 36 5.84 8.95 10.00
C ASN A 36 6.35 7.58 10.45
N GLY A 37 7.19 7.55 11.47
CA GLY A 37 7.67 6.34 12.12
C GLY A 37 7.39 6.37 13.63
N GLU A 38 6.97 5.23 14.17
CA GLU A 38 6.68 5.04 15.59
C GLU A 38 7.59 3.96 16.20
N ALA A 39 8.13 4.24 17.38
CA ALA A 39 8.84 3.31 18.25
C ALA A 39 8.37 3.53 19.70
N PRO A 40 8.64 2.61 20.65
CA PRO A 40 8.19 2.77 22.04
C PRO A 40 8.59 4.13 22.62
N GLY A 41 7.59 4.97 22.92
CA GLY A 41 7.78 6.32 23.46
C GLY A 41 8.33 7.36 22.48
N LYS A 42 8.37 7.07 21.16
CA LYS A 42 8.95 7.96 20.15
C LYS A 42 8.10 7.97 18.87
N TYR A 43 7.65 9.14 18.46
CA TYR A 43 7.01 9.38 17.17
C TYR A 43 7.82 10.40 16.39
N MET A 44 8.21 10.07 15.15
CA MET A 44 9.08 10.90 14.33
C MET A 44 8.56 11.03 12.91
N LYS A 45 8.92 12.15 12.28
CA LYS A 45 8.78 12.38 10.84
C LYS A 45 10.16 12.34 10.21
N PHE A 46 10.34 11.46 9.22
CA PHE A 46 11.57 11.34 8.45
C PHE A 46 11.38 11.96 7.07
N THR A 47 12.41 12.64 6.59
CA THR A 47 12.58 12.88 5.16
C THR A 47 13.28 11.68 4.53
N TRP A 48 13.06 11.43 3.24
CA TRP A 48 13.55 10.21 2.60
C TRP A 48 15.07 10.09 2.52
N ASP A 49 15.80 11.20 2.53
CA ASP A 49 17.28 11.21 2.63
C ASP A 49 17.78 10.64 3.97
N GLN A 50 16.97 10.71 5.02
CA GLN A 50 17.28 10.15 6.34
C GLN A 50 16.98 8.65 6.44
N VAL A 51 16.24 8.10 5.48
CA VAL A 51 15.81 6.70 5.49
C VAL A 51 16.86 5.83 4.80
N LYS A 52 17.26 4.73 5.45
CA LYS A 52 18.16 3.72 4.89
C LYS A 52 17.38 2.62 4.18
N SER A 53 16.30 2.14 4.80
CA SER A 53 15.48 1.09 4.20
C SER A 53 14.05 1.11 4.74
N VAL A 54 13.12 0.62 3.94
CA VAL A 54 11.77 0.26 4.37
C VAL A 54 11.52 -1.19 3.97
N ALA A 55 11.04 -2.00 4.92
CA ALA A 55 10.64 -3.37 4.68
C ALA A 55 9.17 -3.54 5.07
N ILE A 56 8.42 -4.38 4.34
CA ILE A 56 7.15 -4.93 4.82
C ILE A 56 7.21 -6.41 5.03
N GLN A 57 6.29 -6.84 5.87
CA GLN A 57 5.96 -8.23 6.07
C GLN A 57 4.48 -8.42 5.82
N PRO A 58 4.07 -8.74 4.58
CA PRO A 58 2.70 -9.18 4.33
C PRO A 58 2.36 -10.33 5.28
N GLN A 59 1.24 -10.21 6.00
CA GLN A 59 0.72 -11.36 6.72
C GLN A 59 0.21 -12.39 5.71
N GLY A 60 0.36 -13.69 6.00
CA GLY A 60 -0.21 -14.72 5.15
C GLY A 60 -1.71 -14.46 4.97
N ALA A 61 -2.14 -14.28 3.72
CA ALA A 61 -3.51 -13.90 3.41
C ALA A 61 -4.46 -15.08 3.69
N SER A 62 -5.35 -14.89 4.67
CA SER A 62 -6.49 -15.76 4.95
C SER A 62 -7.77 -14.93 4.81
N THR A 63 -8.93 -15.58 4.78
CA THR A 63 -10.19 -14.81 4.76
C THR A 63 -10.37 -14.00 6.05
N ASP A 64 -9.82 -14.47 7.18
CA ASP A 64 -10.01 -13.84 8.50
C ASP A 64 -9.21 -12.55 8.70
N ASN A 65 -8.16 -12.31 7.90
CA ASN A 65 -7.34 -11.10 7.98
C ASN A 65 -7.50 -10.15 6.79
N ILE A 66 -8.44 -10.44 5.90
CA ILE A 66 -8.85 -9.55 4.82
C ILE A 66 -10.12 -8.80 5.24
N SER A 67 -10.12 -7.49 5.07
CA SER A 67 -11.27 -6.63 5.31
C SER A 67 -11.74 -6.06 3.99
N CYS A 68 -13.00 -6.31 3.63
CA CYS A 68 -13.62 -5.76 2.43
C CYS A 68 -14.74 -4.79 2.77
N THR A 69 -14.90 -3.77 1.95
CA THR A 69 -15.95 -2.76 2.04
C THR A 69 -16.30 -2.27 0.64
N TYR A 70 -17.40 -1.53 0.53
CA TYR A 70 -17.77 -0.80 -0.67
C TYR A 70 -17.94 0.69 -0.36
N SER A 71 -17.89 1.51 -1.41
CA SER A 71 -18.30 2.91 -1.39
C SER A 71 -19.42 3.13 -2.40
N SER A 72 -20.56 3.60 -1.88
CA SER A 72 -21.72 4.00 -2.66
C SER A 72 -21.70 5.49 -3.08
N GLU A 73 -20.60 6.19 -2.79
CA GLU A 73 -20.37 7.57 -3.26
C GLU A 73 -20.15 7.62 -4.78
N TYR A 74 -19.84 6.47 -5.40
CA TYR A 74 -19.66 6.28 -6.83
C TYR A 74 -20.83 5.44 -7.38
N ASN A 75 -21.24 5.69 -8.62
CA ASN A 75 -22.18 4.84 -9.34
C ASN A 75 -21.62 4.52 -10.74
N PRO A 76 -21.38 3.24 -11.08
CA PRO A 76 -21.46 2.04 -10.23
C PRO A 76 -20.60 2.11 -8.94
N TRP A 77 -20.99 1.35 -7.91
CA TRP A 77 -20.32 1.32 -6.61
C TRP A 77 -18.87 0.83 -6.74
N ILE A 78 -17.98 1.27 -5.85
CA ILE A 78 -16.60 0.77 -5.79
C ILE A 78 -16.47 -0.23 -4.65
N TYR A 79 -15.82 -1.36 -4.91
CA TYR A 79 -15.52 -2.39 -3.93
C TYR A 79 -14.02 -2.41 -3.66
N GLU A 80 -13.63 -2.56 -2.41
CA GLU A 80 -12.23 -2.67 -2.01
C GLU A 80 -12.04 -3.76 -0.97
N CYS A 81 -10.91 -4.45 -1.05
CA CYS A 81 -10.44 -5.35 -0.02
C CYS A 81 -9.03 -4.95 0.41
N THR A 82 -8.73 -5.11 1.68
CA THR A 82 -7.46 -4.72 2.29
C THR A 82 -6.89 -5.81 3.17
N ILE A 83 -5.56 -5.90 3.22
CA ILE A 83 -4.81 -6.72 4.16
C ILE A 83 -3.74 -5.89 4.84
N LYS A 84 -3.48 -6.13 6.12
CA LYS A 84 -2.41 -5.44 6.85
C LYS A 84 -1.04 -5.89 6.32
N VAL A 85 -0.20 -4.91 6.03
CA VAL A 85 1.21 -5.11 5.64
C VAL A 85 2.08 -4.29 6.59
N PRO A 86 2.33 -4.78 7.82
CA PRO A 86 3.21 -4.10 8.77
C PRO A 86 4.56 -3.82 8.13
N SER A 87 5.06 -2.61 8.31
CA SER A 87 6.36 -2.19 7.79
C SER A 87 7.30 -1.77 8.91
N THR A 88 8.58 -1.89 8.61
CA THR A 88 9.68 -1.37 9.43
C THR A 88 10.52 -0.42 8.59
N LEU A 89 10.68 0.80 9.09
CA LEU A 89 11.58 1.82 8.58
C LEU A 89 12.85 1.82 9.43
N THR A 90 13.99 1.76 8.76
CA THR A 90 15.32 1.90 9.37
C THR A 90 15.94 3.20 8.90
N PRO A 91 16.15 4.18 9.79
CA PRO A 91 16.89 5.40 9.48
C PRO A 91 18.38 5.15 9.25
N ARG A 92 19.08 6.10 8.62
CA ARG A 92 20.54 6.07 8.42
C ARG A 92 21.33 6.20 9.72
N ASP A 93 20.80 6.89 10.73
CA ASP A 93 21.38 7.00 12.07
C ASP A 93 21.09 5.77 12.97
N GLY A 94 20.33 4.81 12.45
CA GLY A 94 20.02 3.55 13.12
C GLY A 94 18.66 3.53 13.82
N GLY A 95 18.37 2.42 14.52
CA GLY A 95 17.06 2.15 15.09
C GLY A 95 16.05 1.56 14.11
N ALA A 96 14.84 1.28 14.59
CA ALA A 96 13.76 0.69 13.82
C ALA A 96 12.43 1.30 14.27
N PHE A 97 11.59 1.64 13.29
CA PHE A 97 10.31 2.29 13.49
C PHE A 97 9.23 1.56 12.70
N THR A 98 8.04 1.42 13.26
CA THR A 98 6.85 1.01 12.51
C THR A 98 6.39 2.20 11.68
N VAL A 99 6.10 2.02 10.39
CA VAL A 99 5.57 3.12 9.59
C VAL A 99 4.07 3.29 9.84
N ASP A 100 3.64 4.54 9.97
CA ASP A 100 2.22 4.91 10.05
C ASP A 100 1.81 5.75 8.83
N THR A 101 1.60 5.08 7.69
CA THR A 101 1.04 5.72 6.48
C THR A 101 0.15 4.77 5.70
N GLY A 102 -1.06 5.23 5.34
CA GLY A 102 -2.01 4.50 4.51
C GLY A 102 -1.91 4.81 3.01
N TYR A 103 -1.08 5.78 2.63
CA TYR A 103 -0.89 6.17 1.23
C TYR A 103 -0.01 5.17 0.48
N LYS A 104 -0.20 5.14 -0.84
CA LYS A 104 0.69 4.43 -1.76
C LYS A 104 1.88 5.33 -2.07
N TRP A 105 3.07 4.74 -2.13
CA TRP A 105 4.30 5.43 -2.46
C TRP A 105 4.87 4.87 -3.75
N ARG A 106 5.41 5.73 -4.62
CA ARG A 106 6.17 5.31 -5.80
C ARG A 106 7.61 5.79 -5.67
N PHE A 107 8.54 4.89 -5.93
CA PHE A 107 9.97 5.15 -5.97
C PHE A 107 10.48 4.89 -7.38
N VAL A 108 11.13 5.88 -7.97
CA VAL A 108 11.77 5.78 -9.28
C VAL A 108 13.28 5.81 -9.09
N PHE A 109 13.94 4.75 -9.55
CA PHE A 109 15.38 4.57 -9.42
C PHE A 109 16.13 5.17 -10.62
N ASP A 110 17.45 5.31 -10.49
CA ASP A 110 18.29 5.86 -11.57
C ASP A 110 18.17 5.10 -12.89
N ASP A 111 17.94 3.78 -12.83
CA ASP A 111 17.72 2.89 -13.97
C ASP A 111 16.32 2.99 -14.62
N ASP A 112 15.52 4.00 -14.23
CA ASP A 112 14.12 4.20 -14.64
C ASP A 112 13.16 3.09 -14.19
N SER A 113 13.61 2.14 -13.37
CA SER A 113 12.68 1.19 -12.77
C SER A 113 11.85 1.86 -11.68
N GLU A 114 10.61 1.40 -11.55
CA GLU A 114 9.64 1.93 -10.60
C GLU A 114 9.20 0.84 -9.62
N VAL A 115 9.01 1.24 -8.36
CA VAL A 115 8.40 0.39 -7.33
C VAL A 115 7.28 1.17 -6.67
N GLU A 116 6.09 0.60 -6.70
CA GLU A 116 4.95 1.09 -5.94
C GLU A 116 4.72 0.25 -4.69
N PHE A 117 4.41 0.93 -3.58
CA PHE A 117 4.52 0.32 -2.28
C PHE A 117 3.52 0.84 -1.25
N TYR A 118 2.89 -0.09 -0.52
CA TYR A 118 2.01 0.18 0.60
C TYR A 118 2.66 -0.22 1.93
N MET A 119 2.73 0.69 2.90
CA MET A 119 3.50 0.50 4.15
C MET A 119 2.64 0.14 5.38
N LYS A 120 1.31 0.13 5.27
CA LYS A 120 0.39 -0.18 6.39
C LYS A 120 -0.68 -1.19 6.01
N LYS A 121 -1.32 -0.98 4.86
CA LYS A 121 -2.32 -1.88 4.28
C LYS A 121 -2.11 -1.97 2.78
N TYR A 122 -2.14 -3.17 2.23
CA TYR A 122 -2.21 -3.37 0.79
C TYR A 122 -3.69 -3.39 0.39
N ILE A 123 -4.01 -2.72 -0.71
CA ILE A 123 -5.38 -2.48 -1.16
C ILE A 123 -5.52 -3.01 -2.58
N VAL A 124 -6.58 -3.78 -2.82
CA VAL A 124 -7.09 -4.04 -4.16
C VAL A 124 -8.51 -3.49 -4.23
N TRP A 125 -8.88 -2.93 -5.36
CA TRP A 125 -10.19 -2.34 -5.54
C TRP A 125 -10.62 -2.47 -6.99
N GLU A 126 -11.92 -2.43 -7.21
CA GLU A 126 -12.53 -2.45 -8.53
C GLU A 126 -13.87 -1.72 -8.47
N GLN A 127 -14.15 -0.92 -9.49
CA GLN A 127 -15.47 -0.34 -9.67
C GLN A 127 -16.38 -1.40 -10.31
N ASP A 128 -17.57 -1.55 -9.75
CA ASP A 128 -18.57 -2.46 -10.30
C ASP A 128 -18.95 -2.05 -11.74
N SER A 129 -19.47 -3.00 -12.52
CA SER A 129 -20.04 -2.73 -13.83
C SER A 129 -21.53 -2.37 -13.77
N GLU A 130 -22.22 -2.69 -12.67
CA GLU A 130 -23.65 -2.51 -12.53
C GLU A 130 -24.02 -1.25 -11.74
N GLU A 131 -24.87 -0.41 -12.33
CA GLU A 131 -25.43 0.75 -11.62
C GLU A 131 -26.45 0.32 -10.56
N VAL A 132 -26.38 0.94 -9.39
CA VAL A 132 -27.32 0.67 -8.29
C VAL A 132 -28.39 1.76 -8.27
N GLY A 133 -29.63 1.37 -8.58
CA GLY A 133 -30.81 2.23 -8.51
C GLY A 133 -31.53 2.17 -7.16
N LEU A 134 -32.51 3.05 -6.97
CA LEU A 134 -33.32 3.12 -5.74
C LEU A 134 -34.12 1.83 -5.47
N ASP A 135 -34.49 1.12 -6.53
CA ASP A 135 -35.28 -0.11 -6.46
C ASP A 135 -34.41 -1.38 -6.49
N THR A 136 -33.07 -1.25 -6.47
CA THR A 136 -32.17 -2.40 -6.50
C THR A 136 -32.24 -3.15 -5.17
N VAL A 137 -32.77 -4.38 -5.22
CA VAL A 137 -32.85 -5.29 -4.06
C VAL A 137 -31.51 -6.02 -3.92
N ASN A 138 -30.89 -5.93 -2.75
CA ASN A 138 -29.56 -6.49 -2.45
C ASN A 138 -28.46 -5.96 -3.40
N PRO A 139 -28.17 -4.66 -3.36
CA PRO A 139 -27.24 -4.01 -4.30
C PRO A 139 -25.76 -4.42 -4.14
N GLU A 140 -25.43 -5.21 -3.11
CA GLU A 140 -24.05 -5.66 -2.87
C GLU A 140 -23.63 -6.80 -3.80
N ASN A 141 -22.49 -6.62 -4.45
CA ASN A 141 -21.87 -7.58 -5.36
C ASN A 141 -20.87 -8.48 -4.61
N TYR A 142 -21.38 -9.58 -4.04
CA TYR A 142 -20.55 -10.54 -3.29
C TYR A 142 -19.52 -11.28 -4.15
N ASP A 143 -19.76 -11.43 -5.45
CA ASP A 143 -18.81 -12.05 -6.37
C ASP A 143 -17.57 -11.17 -6.55
N LEU A 144 -17.76 -9.85 -6.61
CA LEU A 144 -16.66 -8.90 -6.66
C LEU A 144 -15.80 -8.94 -5.39
N TYR A 145 -16.42 -9.08 -4.21
CA TYR A 145 -15.65 -9.36 -2.99
C TYR A 145 -14.86 -10.66 -3.07
N GLY A 146 -15.45 -11.74 -3.60
CA GLY A 146 -14.75 -13.01 -3.80
C GLY A 146 -13.52 -12.86 -4.71
N LYS A 147 -13.66 -12.11 -5.82
CA LYS A 147 -12.59 -11.81 -6.78
C LYS A 147 -11.45 -11.03 -6.12
N LEU A 148 -11.76 -9.92 -5.46
CA LEU A 148 -10.78 -9.09 -4.75
C LEU A 148 -10.10 -9.87 -3.60
N GLN A 149 -10.89 -10.71 -2.90
CA GLN A 149 -10.52 -11.86 -2.07
C GLN A 149 -9.29 -12.62 -2.57
N GLN A 150 -9.48 -13.20 -3.75
CA GLN A 150 -8.52 -14.08 -4.40
C GLN A 150 -7.31 -13.32 -4.92
N GLN A 151 -7.53 -12.11 -5.47
CA GLN A 151 -6.44 -11.25 -5.93
C GLN A 151 -5.47 -10.91 -4.81
N LEU A 152 -5.97 -10.47 -3.64
CA LEU A 152 -5.12 -10.22 -2.46
C LEU A 152 -4.29 -11.43 -2.07
N LYS A 153 -4.92 -12.60 -2.03
CA LYS A 153 -4.25 -13.86 -1.69
C LYS A 153 -3.16 -14.20 -2.70
N ALA A 154 -3.42 -13.97 -3.99
CA ALA A 154 -2.46 -14.20 -5.06
C ALA A 154 -1.29 -13.22 -4.98
N ASP A 155 -1.54 -11.92 -4.82
CA ASP A 155 -0.50 -10.88 -4.75
C ASP A 155 0.43 -11.09 -3.56
N VAL A 156 -0.13 -11.39 -2.39
CA VAL A 156 0.64 -11.63 -1.17
C VAL A 156 1.45 -12.93 -1.23
N LYS A 157 0.91 -13.99 -1.86
CA LYS A 157 1.57 -15.30 -1.97
C LYS A 157 2.56 -15.39 -3.12
N GLY A 158 2.35 -14.62 -4.18
CA GLY A 158 3.00 -14.78 -5.49
C GLY A 158 4.36 -14.12 -5.63
N ASN A 159 4.96 -13.59 -4.56
CA ASN A 159 6.24 -12.85 -4.60
C ASN A 159 6.25 -11.63 -5.55
N THR A 160 5.09 -11.14 -5.98
CA THR A 160 4.94 -9.96 -6.84
C THR A 160 5.13 -8.65 -6.07
N LEU A 161 4.99 -8.69 -4.74
CA LEU A 161 5.24 -7.54 -3.89
C LEU A 161 6.73 -7.39 -3.60
N VAL A 162 7.28 -6.22 -3.92
CA VAL A 162 8.57 -5.79 -3.36
C VAL A 162 8.38 -5.66 -1.85
N THR A 163 9.11 -6.46 -1.07
CA THR A 163 8.97 -6.45 0.39
C THR A 163 10.02 -5.62 1.08
N ARG A 164 11.03 -5.14 0.35
CA ARG A 164 12.09 -4.29 0.90
C ARG A 164 12.64 -3.34 -0.15
N ILE A 165 12.78 -2.08 0.26
CA ILE A 165 13.49 -1.04 -0.49
C ILE A 165 14.69 -0.60 0.34
N GLU A 166 15.87 -0.55 -0.29
CA GLU A 166 17.08 0.00 0.29
C GLU A 166 17.56 1.21 -0.50
N PHE A 167 17.75 2.32 0.21
CA PHE A 167 18.16 3.59 -0.37
C PHE A 167 19.67 3.74 -0.20
N GLN A 168 20.39 3.88 -1.32
CA GLN A 168 21.84 4.08 -1.32
C GLN A 168 22.18 5.54 -1.06
#